data_AF-A0A5E9AR22-F1
#
_entry.id   AF-A0A5E9AR22-F1
#
_cell.length_a   1.000
_cell.length_b   1.000
_cell.length_c   1.000
_cell.angle_alpha   90.00
_cell.angle_beta   90.00
_cell.angle_gamma   90.00
#
_symmetry.space_group_name_H-M   'P 1'
#
loop_
_entity.id
_entity.type
_entity.pdbx_description
1 polymer ?
#
loop_
_entity_poly.entity_id
_entity_poly.type
_entity_poly.pdbx_seq_one_letter_code
_entity_poly.pdbx_strand_id
1 'polypeptide(L)'
;RLHPAESRIRKLSIETPARLILFDMLVAPGGKTMLERPLQARREALEAFLSKAANPGLQLSPSTTNVATARQWLQGAGGSTDGVV
;
A
#
# COMPACT_ATOMS: atom_id res chain seq x y z
N ARG A 1 5.48 -2.78 33.42
CA ARG A 1 4.98 -2.31 32.10
C ARG A 1 3.53 -1.95 32.31
N LEU A 2 3.16 -0.66 32.26
CA LEU A 2 1.75 -0.26 32.34
C LEU A 2 1.03 -0.92 31.15
N HIS A 3 0.06 -1.78 31.44
CA HIS A 3 -0.91 -2.18 30.42
C HIS A 3 -1.56 -0.88 29.92
N PRO A 4 -1.49 -0.56 28.62
CA PRO A 4 -2.25 0.58 28.13
C PRO A 4 -3.71 0.30 28.45
N ALA A 5 -4.32 1.20 29.23
CA ALA A 5 -5.74 1.11 29.52
C ALA A 5 -6.48 1.03 28.17
N GLU A 6 -7.45 0.13 28.06
CA GLU A 6 -8.25 -0.08 26.84
C GLU A 6 -8.76 1.25 26.25
N SER A 7 -9.14 2.18 27.12
CA SER A 7 -9.55 3.54 26.77
C SER A 7 -8.49 4.31 25.96
N ARG A 8 -7.21 4.18 26.31
CA ARG A 8 -6.10 4.79 25.58
C ARG A 8 -5.89 4.16 24.20
N ILE A 9 -6.02 2.84 24.10
CA ILE A 9 -5.90 2.13 22.81
C ILE A 9 -7.02 2.57 21.88
N ARG A 10 -8.27 2.56 22.37
CA ARG A 10 -9.44 2.96 21.59
C ARG A 10 -9.37 4.44 21.16
N LYS A 11 -8.88 5.31 22.03
CA LYS A 11 -8.64 6.72 21.68
C LYS A 11 -7.62 6.84 20.55
N LEU A 12 -6.45 6.22 20.69
CA LEU A 12 -5.38 6.30 19.70
C LEU A 12 -5.76 5.68 18.35
N SER A 13 -6.57 4.61 18.33
CA SER A 13 -7.02 4.00 17.07
C SER A 13 -7.94 4.90 16.25
N ILE A 14 -8.69 5.80 16.91
CA ILE A 14 -9.54 6.78 16.24
C ILE A 14 -8.71 7.98 15.78
N GLU A 15 -7.78 8.45 16.60
CA GLU A 15 -6.90 9.59 16.28
C GLU A 15 -5.87 9.27 15.19
N THR A 16 -5.47 8.00 15.06
CA THR A 16 -4.49 7.55 14.06
C THR A 16 -4.98 6.25 13.40
N PRO A 17 -5.93 6.35 12.45
CA PRO A 17 -6.46 5.18 11.79
C PRO A 17 -5.39 4.49 10.94
N ALA A 18 -5.43 3.16 10.94
CA ALA A 18 -4.56 2.36 10.09
C ALA A 18 -4.91 2.59 8.61
N ARG A 19 -3.88 2.54 7.75
CA ARG A 19 -4.02 2.55 6.30
C ARG A 19 -3.38 1.30 5.72
N LEU A 20 -4.02 0.71 4.72
CA LEU A 20 -3.47 -0.41 3.95
C LEU A 20 -2.79 0.13 2.69
N ILE A 21 -1.48 -0.08 2.60
CA ILE A 21 -0.69 0.30 1.43
C ILE A 21 -0.62 -0.90 0.46
N LEU A 22 -1.24 -0.74 -0.71
CA LEU A 22 -1.41 -1.78 -1.70
C LEU A 22 -0.32 -1.69 -2.79
N PHE A 23 0.32 -2.81 -3.10
CA PHE A 23 1.39 -2.86 -4.11
C PHE A 23 1.10 -3.81 -5.28
N ASP A 24 0.27 -4.86 -5.09
CA ASP A 24 -0.04 -5.85 -6.13
C ASP A 24 -1.49 -6.36 -6.03
N MET A 25 -1.98 -6.96 -7.12
CA MET A 25 -3.29 -7.62 -7.22
C MET A 25 -3.15 -9.01 -7.82
N LEU A 26 -3.34 -10.04 -6.99
CA LEU A 26 -3.21 -11.45 -7.41
C LEU A 26 -4.51 -12.04 -7.95
N VAL A 27 -5.65 -11.48 -7.55
CA VAL A 27 -6.99 -11.88 -7.99
C VAL A 27 -7.80 -10.62 -8.25
N ALA A 28 -8.35 -10.51 -9.46
CA ALA A 28 -9.20 -9.39 -9.84
C ALA A 28 -10.65 -9.60 -9.34
N PRO A 29 -11.48 -8.54 -9.30
CA PRO A 29 -12.89 -8.66 -8.98
C PRO A 29 -13.58 -9.75 -9.80
N GLY A 30 -14.43 -10.55 -9.15
CA GLY A 30 -15.05 -11.73 -9.77
C GLY A 30 -14.19 -13.00 -9.77
N GLY A 31 -13.07 -13.02 -9.03
CA GLY A 31 -12.30 -14.25 -8.78
C GLY A 31 -11.30 -14.62 -9.89
N LYS A 32 -11.06 -13.73 -10.86
CA LYS A 32 -10.12 -13.98 -11.96
C LYS A 32 -8.67 -13.93 -11.45
N THR A 33 -7.96 -15.04 -11.59
CA THR A 33 -6.52 -15.11 -11.26
C THR A 33 -5.70 -14.20 -12.16
N MET A 34 -4.72 -13.51 -11.56
CA MET A 34 -3.80 -12.59 -12.21
C MET A 34 -2.34 -13.03 -12.10
N LEU A 35 -2.06 -14.18 -11.47
CA LEU A 35 -0.69 -14.63 -11.17
C LEU A 35 0.21 -14.74 -12.41
N GLU A 36 -0.36 -15.17 -13.54
CA GLU A 36 0.36 -15.30 -14.83
C GLU A 36 0.55 -13.96 -15.57
N ARG A 37 0.01 -12.85 -15.04
CA ARG A 37 0.13 -11.53 -15.66
C ARG A 37 1.39 -10.83 -15.17
N PRO A 38 2.10 -10.08 -16.02
CA PRO A 38 3.20 -9.22 -15.57
C PRO A 38 2.75 -8.23 -14.49
N LEU A 39 3.65 -7.87 -13.57
CA LEU A 39 3.36 -6.94 -12.46
C LEU A 39 2.72 -5.63 -12.95
N GLN A 40 3.14 -5.10 -14.11
CA GLN A 40 2.54 -3.89 -14.69
C GLN A 40 1.04 -4.04 -14.95
N ALA A 41 0.61 -5.16 -15.56
CA ALA A 41 -0.81 -5.42 -15.80
C ALA A 41 -1.60 -5.67 -14.51
N ARG A 42 -0.97 -6.27 -13.49
CA ARG A 42 -1.58 -6.44 -12.16
C ARG A 42 -1.73 -5.09 -11.44
N ARG A 43 -0.75 -4.19 -11.63
CA ARG A 43 -0.77 -2.84 -11.08
C ARG A 43 -1.89 -1.98 -11.68
N GLU A 44 -2.08 -2.04 -12.99
CA GLU A 44 -3.21 -1.38 -13.66
C GLU A 44 -4.56 -1.86 -13.13
N ALA A 45 -4.71 -3.18 -12.93
CA ALA A 45 -5.92 -3.76 -12.34
C ALA A 45 -6.15 -3.28 -10.89
N LEU A 46 -5.08 -3.17 -10.10
CA LEU A 46 -5.12 -2.64 -8.74
C LEU A 46 -5.57 -1.16 -8.72
N GLU A 47 -5.02 -0.33 -9.61
CA GLU A 47 -5.40 1.08 -9.76
C GLU A 47 -6.88 1.23 -10.16
N ALA A 48 -7.34 0.42 -11.11
CA ALA A 48 -8.74 0.39 -11.52
C ALA A 48 -9.69 -0.11 -10.43
N PHE A 49 -9.24 -0.98 -9.53
CA PHE A 49 -10.01 -1.39 -8.37
C PHE A 49 -10.08 -0.29 -7.33
N LEU A 50 -8.96 0.34 -7.00
CA LEU A 50 -8.91 1.36 -5.95
C LEU A 50 -9.76 2.58 -6.31
N SER A 51 -9.74 2.99 -7.59
CA SER A 51 -10.58 4.08 -8.07
C SER A 51 -12.08 3.82 -7.89
N LYS A 52 -12.51 2.55 -7.97
CA LYS A 52 -13.90 2.13 -7.74
C LYS A 52 -14.24 1.92 -6.26
N ALA A 53 -13.28 1.47 -5.45
CA ALA A 53 -13.51 1.19 -4.04
C ALA A 53 -13.76 2.47 -3.21
N ALA A 54 -13.20 3.61 -3.63
CA ALA A 54 -13.36 4.92 -2.98
C ALA A 54 -13.17 4.89 -1.45
N ASN A 55 -12.25 4.06 -0.96
CA ASN A 55 -12.02 3.84 0.47
C ASN A 55 -10.77 4.63 0.93
N PRO A 56 -10.91 5.60 1.84
CA PRO A 56 -9.79 6.44 2.30
C PRO A 56 -8.75 5.68 3.14
N GLY A 57 -9.08 4.49 3.65
CA GLY A 57 -8.14 3.60 4.34
C GLY A 57 -7.23 2.80 3.40
N LEU A 58 -7.46 2.87 2.09
CA LEU A 58 -6.66 2.17 1.08
C LEU A 58 -5.82 3.18 0.29
N GLN A 59 -4.53 2.90 0.13
CA GLN A 59 -3.63 3.75 -0.64
C GLN A 59 -2.67 2.88 -1.46
N LEU A 60 -2.28 3.33 -2.65
CA LEU A 60 -1.25 2.64 -3.42
C LEU A 60 0.15 2.95 -2.89
N SER A 61 1.03 1.95 -2.90
CA SER A 61 2.47 2.19 -2.79
C SER A 61 2.93 3.07 -3.96
N PRO A 62 3.89 3.99 -3.76
CA PRO A 62 4.58 4.63 -4.88
C PRO A 62 5.23 3.57 -5.79
N SER A 63 5.22 3.82 -7.09
CA SER A 63 5.84 2.95 -8.09
C SER A 63 6.36 3.77 -9.25
N THR A 64 7.47 3.34 -9.85
CA THR A 64 8.06 3.99 -11.03
C THR A 64 8.71 2.95 -11.93
N THR A 65 8.64 3.16 -13.24
CA THR A 65 9.43 2.41 -14.23
C THR A 65 10.75 3.11 -14.57
N ASN A 66 10.97 4.32 -14.04
CA ASN A 66 12.19 5.09 -14.26
C ASN A 66 13.25 4.72 -13.21
N VAL A 67 14.33 4.11 -13.68
CA VAL A 67 15.47 3.69 -12.84
C VAL A 67 16.12 4.88 -12.13
N ALA A 68 16.20 6.06 -12.74
CA ALA A 68 16.77 7.24 -12.09
C ALA A 68 15.92 7.66 -10.89
N THR A 69 14.59 7.64 -11.03
CA THR A 69 13.64 7.91 -9.94
C THR A 69 13.78 6.86 -8.83
N ALA A 70 13.86 5.57 -9.19
CA ALA A 70 14.03 4.49 -8.20
C ALA A 70 15.34 4.64 -7.40
N ARG A 71 16.45 5.03 -8.06
CA ARG A 71 17.72 5.31 -7.39
C ARG A 71 17.64 6.49 -6.43
N GLN A 72 16.92 7.56 -6.80
CA GLN A 72 16.69 8.70 -5.92
C GLN A 72 15.89 8.30 -4.68
N TRP A 73 14.85 7.47 -4.84
CA TRP A 73 14.08 6.94 -3.71
C TRP A 73 14.95 6.10 -2.78
N LEU A 74 15.78 5.20 -3.34
CA LEU A 74 16.68 4.36 -2.55
C LEU A 74 17.72 5.18 -1.78
N GLN A 75 18.28 6.23 -2.39
CA GLN A 75 19.21 7.14 -1.71
C GLN A 75 18.56 7.92 -0.56
N GLY A 76 17.26 8.22 -0.68
CA GLY A 76 16.46 8.86 0.36
C GLY A 76 15.85 7.91 1.39
N ALA A 77 16.12 6.60 1.31
CA ALA A 77 15.63 5.61 2.26
C ALA A 77 16.29 5.77 3.64
N GLY A 78 15.65 5.25 4.70
CA GLY A 78 16.10 5.38 6.10
C GLY A 78 15.31 6.39 6.93
N GLY A 79 14.28 7.02 6.34
CA GLY A 79 13.29 7.82 7.04
C GLY A 79 11.98 7.06 7.25
N SER A 80 10.94 7.44 6.51
CA SER A 80 9.63 6.77 6.52
C SER A 80 9.56 5.49 5.69
N THR A 81 10.63 5.13 4.98
CA THR A 81 10.73 3.94 4.14
C THR A 81 12.08 3.26 4.33
N ASP A 82 12.06 1.92 4.41
CA ASP A 82 13.26 1.10 4.61
C ASP A 82 14.04 0.86 3.30
N GLY A 83 13.39 0.96 2.14
CA GLY A 83 14.03 0.70 0.83
C GLY A 83 13.06 0.66 -0.35
N VAL A 84 13.53 0.10 -1.47
CA VAL A 84 12.79 -0.06 -2.76
C VAL A 84 12.87 -1.54 -3.18
N VAL A 85 11.80 -2.07 -3.75
CA VAL A 85 11.66 -3.45 -4.28
C VAL A 85 11.41 -3.41 -5.77
#